data_AF-A0A496SEE9-F1
#
_entry.id   AF-A0A496SEE9-F1
#
_cell.length_a   1.000
_cell.length_b   1.000
_cell.length_c   1.000
_cell.angle_alpha   90.00
_cell.angle_beta   90.00
_cell.angle_gamma   90.00
#
_symmetry.space_group_name_H-M   'P 1'
#
loop_
_entity.id
_entity.type
_entity.pdbx_description
1 polymer ?
#
loop_
_entity_poly.entity_id
_entity_poly.type
_entity_poly.pdbx_seq_one_letter_code
_entity_poly.pdbx_strand_id
1 'polypeptide(L)'
;MDSPDSSVVFLESPVETLDRWKCRGLRFKRRIAIYRGSTRVRVEQTMENCGKEVVRWSVWDVTQVVGCHPGREDYGSFWVYFPIKDSRFGGRGYYVMMGEEEDPQWKAKVAEGTSAVQYLGHGGKIGADSDEGWICYVDERDGYAYIKTFEHFPGEVYPDSGASVEVFTSSGLPYVEVEVLSPLVKLAPGGSYTFVEDWYATRCRGPILRVNRAGVVRRKLRVEGGLEGEYGVFHSGRVEVIFEGTEGRSVVGSYEVSPLETFVLKASFSPPPGAERVVLQLYDRRGKPIGILDSLTIR
;
A
#
# COMPACT_ATOMS: atom_id res chain seq x y z
N MET A 1 -16.47 -3.49 13.87
CA MET A 1 -15.47 -2.44 13.50
C MET A 1 -15.29 -1.45 14.61
N ASP A 2 -16.35 -1.06 15.33
CA ASP A 2 -16.18 -0.73 16.75
C ASP A 2 -15.99 -2.02 17.51
N SER A 3 -14.91 -2.09 18.27
CA SER A 3 -14.56 -3.22 19.12
C SER A 3 -13.68 -2.71 20.25
N PRO A 4 -13.52 -3.47 21.33
CA PRO A 4 -12.53 -3.14 22.37
C PRO A 4 -11.09 -2.99 21.85
N ASP A 5 -10.82 -3.44 20.63
CA ASP A 5 -9.50 -3.44 20.00
C ASP A 5 -9.31 -2.31 18.97
N SER A 6 -10.22 -1.33 18.90
CA SER A 6 -10.13 -0.23 17.93
C SER A 6 -10.63 1.11 18.47
N SER A 7 -9.95 2.19 18.09
CA SER A 7 -10.45 3.57 18.27
C SER A 7 -10.93 4.11 16.93
N VAL A 8 -12.09 4.77 16.93
CA VAL A 8 -12.73 5.25 15.68
C VAL A 8 -13.04 6.75 15.77
N VAL A 9 -12.66 7.47 14.72
CA VAL A 9 -12.97 8.89 14.51
C VAL A 9 -13.93 9.00 13.33
N PHE A 10 -14.99 9.79 13.51
CA PHE A 10 -15.95 10.13 12.47
C PHE A 10 -15.79 11.59 12.10
N LEU A 11 -15.71 11.85 10.79
CA LEU A 11 -15.64 13.18 10.22
C LEU A 11 -16.80 13.33 9.24
N GLU A 12 -17.45 14.49 9.26
CA GLU A 12 -18.50 14.84 8.30
C GLU A 12 -18.28 16.29 7.88
N SER A 13 -18.22 16.53 6.57
CA SER A 13 -18.18 17.87 6.02
C SER A 13 -19.58 18.49 6.00
N PRO A 14 -19.72 19.83 5.95
CA PRO A 14 -20.93 20.43 5.44
C PRO A 14 -21.19 19.98 3.99
N VAL A 15 -22.43 20.16 3.52
CA VAL A 15 -22.72 20.07 2.09
C VAL A 15 -22.02 21.22 1.39
N GLU A 16 -21.31 20.94 0.30
CA GLU A 16 -20.63 21.97 -0.48
C GLU A 16 -21.65 22.89 -1.15
N THR A 17 -21.51 24.20 -0.93
CA THR A 17 -22.42 25.22 -1.44
C THR A 17 -21.77 26.22 -2.38
N LEU A 18 -20.44 26.24 -2.45
CA LEU A 18 -19.68 27.23 -3.21
C LEU A 18 -19.67 26.90 -4.70
N ASP A 19 -20.14 27.83 -5.52
CA ASP A 19 -20.15 27.70 -6.98
C ASP A 19 -18.76 27.67 -7.62
N ARG A 20 -17.73 28.14 -6.90
CA ARG A 20 -16.34 28.07 -7.38
C ARG A 20 -15.83 26.63 -7.51
N TRP A 21 -16.45 25.68 -6.79
CA TRP A 21 -16.08 24.28 -6.83
C TRP A 21 -17.10 23.49 -7.65
N LYS A 22 -16.62 22.60 -8.52
CA LYS A 22 -17.49 21.76 -9.37
C LYS A 22 -18.28 20.70 -8.58
N CYS A 23 -18.07 20.59 -7.27
CA CYS A 23 -18.67 19.60 -6.37
C CYS A 23 -19.85 20.12 -5.53
N ARG A 24 -20.47 21.24 -5.90
CA ARG A 24 -21.67 21.76 -5.21
C ARG A 24 -22.73 20.66 -5.04
N GLY A 25 -23.29 20.57 -3.83
CA GLY A 25 -24.28 19.56 -3.46
C GLY A 25 -23.70 18.25 -2.95
N LEU A 26 -22.38 18.06 -2.96
CA LEU A 26 -21.75 16.89 -2.33
C LEU A 26 -21.48 17.10 -0.84
N ARG A 27 -21.55 16.00 -0.08
CA ARG A 27 -21.03 15.89 1.27
C ARG A 27 -20.00 14.77 1.33
N PHE A 28 -18.95 14.94 2.12
CA PHE A 28 -17.99 13.90 2.41
C PHE A 28 -18.07 13.48 3.88
N LYS A 29 -18.00 12.17 4.11
CA LYS A 29 -17.85 11.57 5.44
C LYS A 29 -16.60 10.71 5.45
N ARG A 30 -15.92 10.65 6.59
CA ARG A 30 -14.83 9.71 6.81
C ARG A 30 -15.03 8.97 8.12
N ARG A 31 -14.81 7.66 8.09
CA ARG A 31 -14.64 6.84 9.28
C ARG A 31 -13.22 6.33 9.30
N ILE A 32 -12.47 6.72 10.32
CA ILE A 32 -11.06 6.36 10.47
C ILE A 32 -10.92 5.48 11.71
N ALA A 33 -10.45 4.24 11.54
CA ALA A 33 -10.28 3.29 12.62
C ALA A 33 -8.81 2.89 12.79
N ILE A 34 -8.30 2.96 14.01
CA ILE A 34 -6.95 2.50 14.38
C ILE A 34 -7.10 1.24 15.23
N TYR A 35 -6.29 0.22 14.96
CA TYR A 35 -6.40 -1.09 15.62
C TYR A 35 -5.26 -1.34 16.60
N ARG A 36 -5.59 -1.91 17.76
CA ARG A 36 -4.60 -2.28 18.78
C ARG A 36 -3.64 -3.34 18.24
N GLY A 37 -2.34 -3.17 18.51
CA GLY A 37 -1.31 -4.16 18.21
C GLY A 37 -0.90 -4.21 16.72
N SER A 38 -1.38 -3.28 15.91
CA SER A 38 -1.00 -3.13 14.51
C SER A 38 -0.76 -1.67 14.16
N THR A 39 -0.16 -1.43 12.99
CA THR A 39 -0.02 -0.09 12.40
C THR A 39 -1.17 0.26 11.46
N ARG A 40 -2.20 -0.60 11.39
CA ARG A 40 -3.32 -0.42 10.48
C ARG A 40 -4.17 0.77 10.88
N VAL A 41 -4.40 1.65 9.91
CA VAL A 41 -5.45 2.66 9.94
C VAL A 41 -6.41 2.37 8.80
N ARG A 42 -7.65 1.99 9.10
CA ARG A 42 -8.69 1.82 8.08
C ARG A 42 -9.38 3.15 7.84
N VAL A 43 -9.45 3.56 6.59
CA VAL A 43 -10.05 4.83 6.17
C VAL A 43 -11.20 4.51 5.22
N GLU A 44 -12.42 4.77 5.66
CA GLU A 44 -13.63 4.66 4.84
C GLU A 44 -14.06 6.07 4.44
N GLN A 45 -14.06 6.37 3.15
CA GLN A 45 -14.37 7.68 2.60
C GLN A 45 -15.69 7.60 1.83
N THR A 46 -16.72 8.24 2.36
CA THR A 46 -18.04 8.27 1.74
C THR A 46 -18.29 9.61 1.08
N MET A 47 -18.68 9.59 -0.18
CA MET A 47 -19.22 10.73 -0.92
C MET A 47 -20.73 10.56 -1.04
N GLU A 48 -21.49 11.58 -0.65
CA GLU A 48 -22.95 11.62 -0.72
C GLU A 48 -23.41 12.75 -1.65
N ASN A 49 -24.37 12.47 -2.54
CA ASN A 49 -25.01 13.48 -3.36
C ASN A 49 -26.25 14.04 -2.65
N CYS A 50 -26.10 15.19 -1.99
CA CYS A 50 -27.18 15.94 -1.36
C CYS A 50 -27.84 16.97 -2.32
N GLY A 51 -27.41 17.01 -3.58
CA GLY A 51 -27.95 17.87 -4.62
C GLY A 51 -29.21 17.29 -5.28
N LYS A 52 -29.63 17.96 -6.36
CA LYS A 52 -30.82 17.57 -7.15
C LYS A 52 -30.48 16.90 -8.49
N GLU A 53 -29.22 16.98 -8.91
CA GLU A 53 -28.76 16.45 -10.19
C GLU A 53 -27.99 15.14 -10.01
N VAL A 54 -27.96 14.31 -11.05
CA VAL A 54 -27.03 13.18 -11.10
C VAL A 54 -25.61 13.69 -11.29
N VAL A 55 -24.68 13.19 -10.50
CA VAL A 55 -23.26 13.58 -10.56
C VAL A 55 -22.39 12.36 -10.83
N ARG A 56 -21.18 12.59 -11.35
CA ARG A 56 -20.20 11.53 -11.60
C ARG A 56 -18.83 11.95 -11.07
N TRP A 57 -18.32 11.23 -10.08
CA TRP A 57 -17.13 11.60 -9.33
C TRP A 57 -16.34 10.38 -8.87
N SER A 58 -15.06 10.59 -8.56
CA SER A 58 -14.17 9.62 -7.93
C SER A 58 -13.78 10.18 -6.56
N VAL A 59 -13.54 9.29 -5.60
CA VAL A 59 -12.88 9.64 -4.35
C VAL A 59 -11.38 9.71 -4.64
N TRP A 60 -10.77 10.84 -4.31
CA TRP A 60 -9.34 11.08 -4.45
C TRP A 60 -8.74 11.32 -3.07
N ASP A 61 -7.87 10.42 -2.64
CA ASP A 61 -7.12 10.55 -1.40
C ASP A 61 -5.69 10.99 -1.67
N VAL A 62 -5.25 12.02 -0.94
CA VAL A 62 -3.92 12.61 -1.05
C VAL A 62 -3.26 12.57 0.31
N THR A 63 -2.06 11.98 0.39
CA THR A 63 -1.22 12.04 1.58
C THR A 63 0.14 12.59 1.23
N GLN A 64 0.54 13.64 1.93
CA GLN A 64 1.87 14.22 1.81
C GLN A 64 2.84 13.50 2.76
N VAL A 65 3.96 13.05 2.22
CA VAL A 65 5.07 12.42 2.95
C VAL A 65 6.33 13.25 2.75
N VAL A 66 7.26 13.15 3.70
CA VAL A 66 8.48 13.96 3.67
C VAL A 66 9.36 13.58 2.47
N GLY A 67 9.96 14.57 1.84
CA GLY A 67 10.89 14.43 0.73
C GLY A 67 12.33 14.80 1.11
N CYS A 68 12.57 15.29 2.33
CA CYS A 68 13.92 15.42 2.89
C CYS A 68 13.87 15.23 4.41
N HIS A 69 14.99 14.79 4.98
CA HIS A 69 15.13 14.79 6.44
C HIS A 69 15.34 16.22 6.96
N PRO A 70 14.83 16.55 8.16
CA PRO A 70 15.05 17.85 8.76
C PRO A 70 16.54 18.24 8.78
N GLY A 71 16.86 19.40 8.18
CA GLY A 71 18.22 19.92 8.10
C GLY A 71 19.14 19.18 7.12
N ARG A 72 18.59 18.42 6.16
CA ARG A 72 19.35 17.69 5.14
C ARG A 72 18.81 17.93 3.74
N GLU A 73 19.69 17.75 2.76
CA GLU A 73 19.35 17.73 1.32
C GLU A 73 19.55 16.32 0.76
N ASP A 74 18.83 15.33 1.31
CA ASP A 74 18.96 13.91 0.97
C ASP A 74 17.76 13.35 0.20
N TYR A 75 17.31 14.11 -0.81
CA TYR A 75 16.15 13.81 -1.66
C TYR A 75 16.12 12.37 -2.21
N GLY A 76 17.28 11.85 -2.62
CA GLY A 76 17.39 10.50 -3.19
C GLY A 76 17.08 9.33 -2.25
N SER A 77 16.79 9.59 -0.97
CA SER A 77 16.42 8.59 0.03
C SER A 77 14.95 8.16 -0.05
N PHE A 78 14.10 8.91 -0.76
CA PHE A 78 12.66 8.72 -0.71
C PHE A 78 12.14 8.07 -1.98
N TRP A 79 11.44 6.96 -1.82
CA TRP A 79 10.93 6.14 -2.90
C TRP A 79 9.44 5.90 -2.74
N VAL A 80 8.73 5.72 -3.86
CA VAL A 80 7.35 5.28 -3.89
C VAL A 80 7.23 4.11 -4.85
N TYR A 81 6.88 2.93 -4.37
CA TYR A 81 6.74 1.68 -5.13
C TYR A 81 5.26 1.36 -5.39
N PHE A 82 4.97 0.79 -6.55
CA PHE A 82 3.64 0.31 -6.91
C PHE A 82 3.72 -0.85 -7.94
N PRO A 83 2.74 -1.77 -7.94
CA PRO A 83 2.68 -2.91 -8.84
C PRO A 83 2.25 -2.48 -10.25
N ILE A 84 2.76 -3.19 -11.26
CA ILE A 84 2.53 -2.91 -12.69
C ILE A 84 2.43 -4.19 -13.53
N LYS A 85 1.90 -5.28 -12.97
CA LYS A 85 2.01 -6.61 -13.57
C LYS A 85 1.30 -6.69 -14.94
N ASP A 86 0.08 -6.19 -15.01
CA ASP A 86 -0.78 -6.13 -16.21
C ASP A 86 -1.19 -4.68 -16.52
N SER A 87 -0.25 -3.75 -16.39
CA SER A 87 -0.51 -2.31 -16.52
C SER A 87 -0.94 -1.90 -17.93
N ARG A 88 -1.98 -1.06 -17.99
CA ARG A 88 -2.47 -0.37 -19.19
C ARG A 88 -1.49 0.62 -19.77
N PHE A 89 -0.54 1.09 -18.96
CA PHE A 89 0.52 2.04 -19.37
C PHE A 89 1.77 1.31 -19.90
N GLY A 90 1.62 0.04 -20.27
CA GLY A 90 2.64 -0.76 -20.93
C GLY A 90 3.83 -1.04 -20.02
N GLY A 91 5.01 -1.22 -20.62
CA GLY A 91 6.19 -1.65 -19.88
C GLY A 91 6.67 -0.69 -18.78
N ARG A 92 6.40 0.61 -18.88
CA ARG A 92 6.75 1.56 -17.80
C ARG A 92 5.83 1.40 -16.59
N GLY A 93 4.57 1.09 -16.86
CA GLY A 93 3.53 0.96 -15.84
C GLY A 93 2.99 2.28 -15.30
N TYR A 94 3.36 3.41 -15.93
CA TYR A 94 2.87 4.75 -15.60
C TYR A 94 2.94 5.66 -16.84
N TYR A 95 2.26 6.79 -16.77
CA TYR A 95 2.43 7.92 -17.70
C TYR A 95 2.75 9.20 -16.92
N VAL A 96 3.46 10.12 -17.56
CA VAL A 96 3.83 11.41 -16.96
C VAL A 96 2.69 12.40 -17.20
N MET A 97 2.09 12.88 -16.11
CA MET A 97 1.02 13.88 -16.11
C MET A 97 1.58 15.31 -16.14
N MET A 98 2.73 15.51 -15.50
CA MET A 98 3.40 16.80 -15.37
C MET A 98 4.90 16.59 -15.19
N GLY A 99 5.71 17.48 -15.77
CA GLY A 99 7.17 17.41 -15.74
C GLY A 99 7.76 16.72 -16.98
N GLU A 100 9.08 16.56 -16.97
CA GLU A 100 9.83 15.94 -18.08
C GLU A 100 9.56 14.43 -18.15
N GLU A 101 9.37 13.90 -19.36
CA GLU A 101 8.98 12.49 -19.56
C GLU A 101 10.12 11.52 -19.20
N GLU A 102 11.35 11.93 -19.45
CA GLU A 102 12.58 11.18 -19.18
C GLU A 102 13.28 11.57 -17.87
N ASP A 103 12.59 12.26 -16.95
CA ASP A 103 13.19 12.62 -15.66
C ASP A 103 13.71 11.37 -14.93
N PRO A 104 14.96 11.37 -14.43
CA PRO A 104 15.52 10.22 -13.73
C PRO A 104 14.76 9.82 -12.46
N GLN A 105 13.86 10.64 -11.94
CA GLN A 105 13.01 10.27 -10.80
C GLN A 105 11.99 9.18 -11.15
N TRP A 106 11.66 9.01 -12.43
CA TRP A 106 10.73 7.99 -12.91
C TRP A 106 11.46 6.66 -13.12
N LYS A 107 11.09 5.61 -12.38
CA LYS A 107 11.78 4.32 -12.41
C LYS A 107 10.83 3.23 -12.88
N ALA A 108 10.93 2.86 -14.14
CA ALA A 108 10.22 1.70 -14.68
C ALA A 108 10.88 0.38 -14.25
N LYS A 109 10.07 -0.62 -13.87
CA LYS A 109 10.50 -2.01 -13.66
C LYS A 109 11.72 -2.16 -12.73
N VAL A 110 11.67 -1.50 -11.57
CA VAL A 110 12.72 -1.64 -10.54
C VAL A 110 12.82 -3.07 -9.98
N ALA A 111 11.75 -3.85 -10.12
CA ALA A 111 11.72 -5.29 -9.93
C ALA A 111 10.63 -5.92 -10.82
N GLU A 112 10.56 -7.26 -10.82
CA GLU A 112 9.49 -8.00 -11.50
C GLU A 112 8.10 -7.52 -11.04
N GLY A 113 7.33 -6.94 -11.97
CA GLY A 113 5.98 -6.44 -11.69
C GLY A 113 5.92 -5.19 -10.81
N THR A 114 7.02 -4.45 -10.61
CA THR A 114 7.06 -3.26 -9.75
C THR A 114 7.77 -2.09 -10.42
N SER A 115 7.12 -0.93 -10.43
CA SER A 115 7.73 0.36 -10.80
C SER A 115 7.83 1.27 -9.57
N ALA A 116 8.54 2.38 -9.72
CA ALA A 116 8.72 3.32 -8.64
C ALA A 116 8.92 4.78 -9.11
N VAL A 117 8.81 5.69 -8.15
CA VAL A 117 9.36 7.03 -8.19
C VAL A 117 10.46 7.12 -7.15
N GLN A 118 11.64 7.61 -7.52
CA GLN A 118 12.67 8.04 -6.58
C GLN A 118 12.65 9.56 -6.53
N TYR A 119 12.28 10.16 -5.42
CA TYR A 119 12.27 11.62 -5.32
C TYR A 119 13.68 12.19 -5.49
N LEU A 120 13.85 13.19 -6.37
CA LEU A 120 15.13 13.85 -6.61
C LEU A 120 15.09 15.36 -6.35
N GLY A 121 14.02 15.86 -5.72
CA GLY A 121 13.80 17.29 -5.57
C GLY A 121 13.23 17.97 -6.81
N HIS A 122 12.87 17.22 -7.86
CA HIS A 122 12.27 17.75 -9.07
C HIS A 122 10.74 17.77 -8.98
N GLY A 123 10.14 18.70 -9.71
CA GLY A 123 8.69 18.89 -9.77
C GLY A 123 8.11 18.02 -10.86
N GLY A 124 7.13 17.16 -10.53
CA GLY A 124 6.54 16.27 -11.50
C GLY A 124 5.32 15.54 -10.96
N LYS A 125 4.60 14.87 -11.86
CA LYS A 125 3.50 14.00 -11.48
C LYS A 125 3.36 12.84 -12.45
N ILE A 126 3.16 11.64 -11.93
CA ILE A 126 2.80 10.45 -12.72
C ILE A 126 1.46 9.87 -12.28
N GLY A 127 0.78 9.23 -13.22
CA GLY A 127 -0.38 8.36 -12.95
C GLY A 127 -0.07 6.92 -13.34
N ALA A 128 -0.53 5.97 -12.52
CA ALA A 128 -0.34 4.54 -12.72
C ALA A 128 -1.61 3.74 -12.35
N ASP A 129 -1.74 2.54 -12.90
CA ASP A 129 -2.79 1.58 -12.57
C ASP A 129 -2.20 0.45 -11.73
N SER A 130 -2.07 0.73 -10.42
CA SER A 130 -1.66 -0.25 -9.42
C SER A 130 -2.68 -1.39 -9.34
N ASP A 131 -2.41 -2.43 -10.12
CA ASP A 131 -3.31 -3.54 -10.43
C ASP A 131 -3.47 -4.54 -9.29
N GLU A 132 -2.48 -4.60 -8.38
CA GLU A 132 -2.58 -5.35 -7.13
C GLU A 132 -3.07 -4.50 -5.93
N GLY A 133 -3.49 -3.24 -6.17
CA GLY A 133 -4.18 -2.43 -5.18
C GLY A 133 -3.31 -1.96 -4.01
N TRP A 134 -2.05 -1.60 -4.27
CA TRP A 134 -1.17 -1.03 -3.24
C TRP A 134 -0.21 0.04 -3.77
N ILE A 135 0.18 0.96 -2.89
CA ILE A 135 1.25 1.93 -3.12
C ILE A 135 2.04 2.13 -1.83
N CYS A 136 3.37 2.20 -1.92
CA CYS A 136 4.25 2.17 -0.76
C CYS A 136 5.35 3.22 -0.86
N TYR A 137 5.28 4.23 0.00
CA TYR A 137 6.38 5.14 0.25
C TYR A 137 7.41 4.50 1.17
N VAL A 138 8.70 4.70 0.87
CA VAL A 138 9.83 4.26 1.68
C VAL A 138 10.82 5.40 1.83
N ASP A 139 11.17 5.69 3.07
CA ASP A 139 12.40 6.39 3.42
C ASP A 139 13.51 5.34 3.58
N GLU A 140 14.40 5.26 2.60
CA GLU A 140 15.49 4.28 2.56
C GLU A 140 16.53 4.49 3.66
N ARG A 141 16.70 5.74 4.11
CA ARG A 141 17.72 6.07 5.10
C ARG A 141 17.37 5.42 6.43
N ASP A 142 16.20 5.76 6.96
CA ASP A 142 15.75 5.26 8.25
C ASP A 142 14.99 3.93 8.10
N GLY A 143 14.55 3.57 6.90
CA GLY A 143 13.82 2.34 6.62
C GLY A 143 12.36 2.39 7.07
N TYR A 144 11.74 3.58 7.10
CA TYR A 144 10.30 3.69 7.34
C TYR A 144 9.53 3.48 6.04
N ALA A 145 8.57 2.56 6.07
CA ALA A 145 7.64 2.35 4.97
C ALA A 145 6.23 2.78 5.40
N TYR A 146 5.55 3.55 4.54
CA TYR A 146 4.15 3.91 4.65
C TYR A 146 3.39 3.36 3.44
N ILE A 147 2.34 2.60 3.70
CA ILE A 147 1.68 1.78 2.69
C ILE A 147 0.20 2.13 2.68
N LYS A 148 -0.38 2.23 1.50
CA LYS A 148 -1.83 2.21 1.29
C LYS A 148 -2.19 0.94 0.51
N THR A 149 -3.22 0.25 0.96
CA THR A 149 -3.86 -0.84 0.19
C THR A 149 -5.32 -0.51 -0.02
N PHE A 150 -5.83 -0.86 -1.20
CA PHE A 150 -7.19 -0.57 -1.61
C PHE A 150 -7.68 -1.67 -2.56
N GLU A 151 -8.98 -1.71 -2.78
CA GLU A 151 -9.53 -2.59 -3.81
C GLU A 151 -9.36 -1.94 -5.19
N HIS A 152 -8.55 -2.57 -6.04
CA HIS A 152 -8.51 -2.25 -7.46
C HIS A 152 -9.69 -2.95 -8.16
N PHE A 153 -10.41 -2.23 -9.02
CA PHE A 153 -11.59 -2.74 -9.74
C PHE A 153 -11.26 -2.87 -11.24
N PRO A 154 -10.77 -4.04 -11.70
CA PRO A 154 -10.43 -4.24 -13.10
C PRO A 154 -11.62 -3.95 -14.03
N GLY A 155 -11.36 -3.21 -15.11
CA GLY A 155 -12.38 -2.88 -16.12
C GLY A 155 -13.25 -1.67 -15.78
N GLU A 156 -13.21 -1.17 -14.54
CA GLU A 156 -13.91 0.07 -14.19
C GLU A 156 -13.22 1.31 -14.77
N VAL A 157 -13.98 2.40 -14.90
CA VAL A 157 -13.46 3.67 -15.43
C VAL A 157 -12.91 4.51 -14.30
N TYR A 158 -11.59 4.66 -14.27
CA TYR A 158 -10.89 5.54 -13.35
C TYR A 158 -10.72 6.95 -13.97
N PRO A 159 -10.53 7.99 -13.14
CA PRO A 159 -10.11 9.31 -13.64
C PRO A 159 -8.70 9.25 -14.26
N ASP A 160 -8.22 10.39 -14.76
CA ASP A 160 -6.81 10.59 -15.13
C ASP A 160 -6.20 9.46 -15.97
N SER A 161 -6.72 9.30 -17.19
CA SER A 161 -6.32 8.25 -18.15
C SER A 161 -6.40 6.81 -17.62
N GLY A 162 -7.14 6.60 -16.54
CA GLY A 162 -7.30 5.30 -15.92
C GLY A 162 -6.37 5.05 -14.72
N ALA A 163 -5.79 6.09 -14.12
CA ALA A 163 -4.93 5.96 -12.94
C ALA A 163 -5.74 5.56 -11.70
N SER A 164 -5.23 4.58 -10.95
CA SER A 164 -5.73 4.26 -9.59
C SER A 164 -4.80 4.78 -8.51
N VAL A 165 -3.56 5.11 -8.87
CA VAL A 165 -2.61 5.79 -7.99
C VAL A 165 -1.88 6.89 -8.76
N GLU A 166 -1.51 7.94 -8.03
CA GLU A 166 -0.70 9.02 -8.55
C GLU A 166 0.43 9.35 -7.58
N VAL A 167 1.54 9.85 -8.13
CA VAL A 167 2.67 10.34 -7.33
C VAL A 167 3.05 11.72 -7.82
N PHE A 168 2.82 12.73 -6.98
CA PHE A 168 3.33 14.09 -7.20
C PHE A 168 4.64 14.28 -6.44
N THR A 169 5.63 14.85 -7.11
CA THR A 169 6.89 15.28 -6.49
C THR A 169 6.96 16.80 -6.54
N SER A 170 7.29 17.42 -5.41
CA SER A 170 7.39 18.87 -5.34
C SER A 170 8.83 19.35 -5.57
N SER A 171 9.02 20.42 -6.35
CA SER A 171 10.32 21.11 -6.47
C SER A 171 10.49 22.29 -5.50
N GLY A 172 9.41 22.73 -4.85
CA GLY A 172 9.42 23.93 -4.01
C GLY A 172 9.58 23.63 -2.52
N LEU A 173 8.74 22.73 -1.99
CA LEU A 173 8.83 22.23 -0.62
C LEU A 173 9.13 20.73 -0.67
N PRO A 174 9.99 20.20 0.20
CA PRO A 174 10.47 18.83 0.07
C PRO A 174 9.44 17.81 0.57
N TYR A 175 8.44 17.53 -0.27
CA TYR A 175 7.42 16.52 -0.03
C TYR A 175 7.04 15.78 -1.32
N VAL A 176 6.47 14.60 -1.12
CA VAL A 176 5.88 13.75 -2.17
C VAL A 176 4.42 13.52 -1.79
N GLU A 177 3.52 13.46 -2.77
CA GLU A 177 2.15 13.00 -2.55
C GLU A 177 2.02 11.54 -2.98
N VAL A 178 1.41 10.74 -2.12
CA VAL A 178 1.06 9.34 -2.35
C VAL A 178 -0.45 9.27 -2.45
N GLU A 179 -0.94 9.11 -3.66
CA GLU A 179 -2.34 9.34 -3.97
C GLU A 179 -3.04 8.05 -4.41
N VAL A 180 -4.31 7.89 -4.03
CA VAL A 180 -5.17 6.77 -4.43
C VAL A 180 -6.49 7.33 -4.95
N LEU A 181 -6.96 6.76 -6.05
CA LEU A 181 -8.20 7.16 -6.71
C LEU A 181 -9.15 5.98 -6.78
N SER A 182 -10.43 6.22 -6.46
CA SER A 182 -11.47 5.24 -6.74
C SER A 182 -11.88 5.26 -8.22
N PRO A 183 -12.64 4.27 -8.71
CA PRO A 183 -13.39 4.42 -9.95
C PRO A 183 -14.30 5.66 -9.93
N LEU A 184 -14.64 6.16 -11.12
CA LEU A 184 -15.66 7.19 -11.31
C LEU A 184 -17.06 6.57 -11.17
N VAL A 185 -17.77 6.95 -10.12
CA VAL A 185 -19.12 6.46 -9.82
C VAL A 185 -20.19 7.49 -10.18
N LYS A 186 -21.34 7.02 -10.68
CA LYS A 186 -22.52 7.87 -10.88
C LYS A 186 -23.39 7.84 -9.63
N LEU A 187 -23.73 9.02 -9.09
CA LEU A 187 -24.58 9.17 -7.92
C LEU A 187 -25.85 9.92 -8.28
N ALA A 188 -27.00 9.27 -8.16
CA ALA A 188 -28.30 9.92 -8.18
C ALA A 188 -28.48 10.84 -6.95
N PRO A 189 -29.45 11.78 -6.97
CA PRO A 189 -29.83 12.52 -5.77
C PRO A 189 -30.13 11.59 -4.59
N GLY A 190 -29.51 11.85 -3.44
CA GLY A 190 -29.56 11.01 -2.25
C GLY A 190 -28.66 9.77 -2.28
N GLY A 191 -28.00 9.49 -3.40
CA GLY A 191 -27.06 8.38 -3.55
C GLY A 191 -25.73 8.61 -2.83
N SER A 192 -25.06 7.53 -2.45
CA SER A 192 -23.77 7.55 -1.77
C SER A 192 -22.84 6.47 -2.30
N TYR A 193 -21.53 6.71 -2.23
CA TYR A 193 -20.49 5.73 -2.52
C TYR A 193 -19.40 5.79 -1.47
N THR A 194 -18.91 4.64 -1.02
CA THR A 194 -17.82 4.53 -0.05
C THR A 194 -16.63 3.82 -0.69
N PHE A 195 -15.50 4.50 -0.71
CA PHE A 195 -14.22 3.91 -1.05
C PHE A 195 -13.43 3.62 0.23
N VAL A 196 -12.71 2.50 0.26
CA VAL A 196 -12.02 2.03 1.46
C VAL A 196 -10.56 1.83 1.16
N GLU A 197 -9.74 2.41 2.03
CA GLU A 197 -8.31 2.19 2.08
C GLU A 197 -7.92 1.63 3.45
N ASP A 198 -6.86 0.84 3.46
CA ASP A 198 -6.13 0.51 4.67
C ASP A 198 -4.71 1.06 4.56
N TRP A 199 -4.35 1.93 5.49
CA TRP A 199 -3.00 2.44 5.62
C TRP A 199 -2.22 1.63 6.64
N TYR A 200 -0.93 1.43 6.39
CA TYR A 200 -0.02 0.71 7.27
C TYR A 200 1.32 1.43 7.37
N ALA A 201 2.06 1.11 8.42
CA ALA A 201 3.46 1.49 8.57
C ALA A 201 4.30 0.30 9.04
N THR A 202 5.56 0.22 8.63
CA THR A 202 6.52 -0.78 9.13
C THR A 202 7.95 -0.27 8.93
N ARG A 203 8.93 -0.86 9.63
CA ARG A 203 10.31 -0.83 9.17
C ARG A 203 10.50 -1.80 8.01
N CYS A 204 10.92 -1.28 6.88
CA CYS A 204 11.40 -2.05 5.73
C CYS A 204 12.02 -1.08 4.71
N ARG A 205 13.18 -1.44 4.16
CA ARG A 205 13.75 -0.75 3.00
C ARG A 205 13.21 -1.33 1.70
N GLY A 206 13.39 -0.60 0.60
CA GLY A 206 13.02 -1.05 -0.73
C GLY A 206 14.06 -1.95 -1.40
N PRO A 207 13.76 -2.41 -2.63
CA PRO A 207 12.47 -2.27 -3.29
C PRO A 207 11.38 -3.11 -2.61
N ILE A 208 10.14 -2.61 -2.60
CA ILE A 208 8.98 -3.35 -2.09
C ILE A 208 8.35 -4.11 -3.25
N LEU A 209 8.30 -5.44 -3.15
CA LEU A 209 7.89 -6.34 -4.23
C LEU A 209 6.43 -6.78 -4.13
N ARG A 210 5.88 -6.79 -2.92
CA ARG A 210 4.51 -7.23 -2.65
C ARG A 210 4.03 -6.65 -1.34
N VAL A 211 2.73 -6.38 -1.27
CA VAL A 211 2.02 -6.03 -0.04
C VAL A 211 0.88 -7.03 0.16
N ASN A 212 0.67 -7.48 1.39
CA ASN A 212 -0.51 -8.24 1.77
C ASN A 212 -0.96 -7.84 3.18
N ARG A 213 -1.99 -8.49 3.71
CA ARG A 213 -2.55 -8.16 5.04
C ARG A 213 -1.58 -8.37 6.21
N ALA A 214 -0.54 -9.17 6.03
CA ALA A 214 0.45 -9.45 7.08
C ALA A 214 1.62 -8.44 7.05
N GLY A 215 2.00 -7.95 5.88
CA GLY A 215 3.14 -7.07 5.75
C GLY A 215 3.57 -6.77 4.31
N VAL A 216 4.79 -6.25 4.19
CA VAL A 216 5.49 -6.01 2.93
C VAL A 216 6.58 -7.05 2.71
N VAL A 217 6.82 -7.39 1.44
CA VAL A 217 7.91 -8.28 1.02
C VAL A 217 8.95 -7.47 0.27
N ARG A 218 10.16 -7.37 0.84
CA ARG A 218 11.32 -6.79 0.15
C ARG A 218 12.10 -7.86 -0.59
N ARG A 219 12.27 -9.03 0.03
CA ARG A 219 12.93 -10.19 -0.58
C ARG A 219 12.05 -11.41 -0.42
N LYS A 220 11.59 -11.94 -1.56
CA LYS A 220 10.77 -13.17 -1.62
C LYS A 220 11.49 -14.32 -0.90
N LEU A 221 10.70 -15.16 -0.25
CA LEU A 221 11.15 -16.40 0.39
C LEU A 221 11.83 -17.29 -0.65
N ARG A 222 13.04 -17.75 -0.34
CA ARG A 222 13.77 -18.70 -1.17
C ARG A 222 14.46 -19.76 -0.32
N VAL A 223 14.85 -20.85 -0.98
CA VAL A 223 15.62 -21.94 -0.40
C VAL A 223 17.01 -21.93 -1.03
N GLU A 224 18.00 -21.38 -0.33
CA GLU A 224 19.41 -21.32 -0.76
C GLU A 224 20.32 -21.63 0.43
N GLY A 225 20.67 -22.90 0.64
CA GLY A 225 21.42 -23.33 1.85
C GLY A 225 20.64 -23.16 3.17
N GLY A 226 19.36 -22.80 3.08
CA GLY A 226 18.44 -22.48 4.17
C GLY A 226 17.25 -21.68 3.64
N LEU A 227 16.29 -21.37 4.51
CA LEU A 227 15.22 -20.43 4.22
C LEU A 227 15.71 -19.01 4.46
N GLU A 228 15.55 -18.16 3.44
CA GLU A 228 15.93 -16.76 3.52
C GLU A 228 14.86 -15.83 2.92
N GLY A 229 14.65 -14.68 3.56
CA GLY A 229 13.67 -13.67 3.13
C GLY A 229 13.77 -12.39 3.96
N GLU A 230 13.17 -11.29 3.49
CA GLU A 230 13.19 -10.01 4.20
C GLU A 230 11.87 -9.26 4.04
N TYR A 231 11.35 -8.80 5.17
CA TYR A 231 9.96 -8.36 5.31
C TYR A 231 9.83 -7.19 6.29
N GLY A 232 8.76 -6.43 6.14
CA GLY A 232 8.19 -5.62 7.23
C GLY A 232 6.81 -6.16 7.60
N VAL A 233 6.46 -6.17 8.89
CA VAL A 233 5.17 -6.71 9.35
C VAL A 233 4.25 -5.59 9.84
N PHE A 234 2.94 -5.78 9.71
CA PHE A 234 1.95 -4.77 10.13
C PHE A 234 1.42 -4.97 11.54
N HIS A 235 1.68 -6.13 12.16
CA HIS A 235 1.23 -6.46 13.51
C HIS A 235 2.40 -6.92 14.36
N SER A 236 2.39 -6.55 15.65
CA SER A 236 3.26 -7.21 16.62
C SER A 236 2.69 -8.59 16.95
N GLY A 237 3.57 -9.58 17.08
CA GLY A 237 3.19 -10.96 17.36
C GLY A 237 4.30 -11.89 16.92
N ARG A 238 3.96 -12.99 16.23
CA ARG A 238 4.96 -13.96 15.76
C ARG A 238 4.72 -14.42 14.34
N VAL A 239 5.81 -14.65 13.62
CA VAL A 239 5.80 -15.37 12.34
C VAL A 239 6.19 -16.81 12.58
N GLU A 240 5.32 -17.74 12.22
CA GLU A 240 5.62 -19.16 12.20
C GLU A 240 6.06 -19.59 10.79
N VAL A 241 7.10 -20.41 10.72
CA VAL A 241 7.54 -21.08 9.50
C VAL A 241 6.89 -22.46 9.47
N ILE A 242 6.01 -22.67 8.49
CA ILE A 242 5.16 -23.84 8.39
C ILE A 242 5.46 -24.54 7.07
N PHE A 243 5.87 -25.81 7.12
CA PHE A 243 5.85 -26.67 5.94
C PHE A 243 4.46 -27.31 5.80
N GLU A 244 3.93 -27.27 4.59
CA GLU A 244 2.68 -27.91 4.18
C GLU A 244 3.02 -28.97 3.13
N GLY A 245 2.37 -30.13 3.21
CA GLY A 245 2.59 -31.23 2.27
C GLY A 245 1.68 -32.42 2.52
N THR A 246 2.04 -33.59 1.97
CA THR A 246 1.22 -34.81 2.05
C THR A 246 1.01 -35.33 3.47
N GLU A 247 1.96 -35.05 4.38
CA GLU A 247 1.90 -35.44 5.79
C GLU A 247 1.22 -34.37 6.69
N GLY A 248 0.71 -33.29 6.10
CA GLY A 248 0.01 -32.22 6.81
C GLY A 248 0.86 -30.97 7.03
N ARG A 249 0.63 -30.28 8.17
CA ARG A 249 1.29 -29.02 8.53
C ARG A 249 2.31 -29.25 9.65
N SER A 250 3.53 -28.78 9.45
CA SER A 250 4.63 -28.88 10.43
C SER A 250 5.23 -27.50 10.69
N VAL A 251 5.13 -27.02 11.94
CA VAL A 251 5.79 -25.78 12.38
C VAL A 251 7.24 -26.10 12.72
N VAL A 252 8.18 -25.43 12.04
CA VAL A 252 9.62 -25.66 12.22
C VAL A 252 10.35 -24.48 12.86
N GLY A 253 9.72 -23.32 12.91
CA GLY A 253 10.27 -22.11 13.52
C GLY A 253 9.18 -21.13 13.92
N SER A 254 9.47 -20.31 14.93
CA SER A 254 8.59 -19.25 15.41
C SER A 254 9.45 -18.06 15.83
N TYR A 255 9.15 -16.90 15.28
CA TYR A 255 9.93 -15.67 15.46
C TYR A 255 9.01 -14.56 15.95
N GLU A 256 9.35 -13.95 17.09
CA GLU A 256 8.67 -12.72 17.52
C GLU A 256 9.00 -11.59 16.54
N VAL A 257 7.99 -10.81 16.18
CA VAL A 257 8.09 -9.73 15.20
C VAL A 257 7.36 -8.48 15.66
N SER A 258 7.79 -7.34 15.14
CA SER A 258 7.21 -6.04 15.42
C SER A 258 7.28 -5.16 14.16
N PRO A 259 6.28 -4.30 13.90
CA PRO A 259 6.36 -3.29 12.84
C PRO A 259 7.49 -2.28 13.04
N LEU A 260 8.08 -2.24 14.23
CA LEU A 260 9.18 -1.34 14.58
C LEU A 260 10.55 -1.82 14.10
N GLU A 261 10.65 -3.02 13.54
CA GLU A 261 11.90 -3.63 13.08
C GLU A 261 11.69 -4.38 11.76
N THR A 262 12.72 -4.44 10.92
CA THR A 262 12.70 -5.30 9.73
C THR A 262 12.80 -6.76 10.16
N PHE A 263 11.90 -7.61 9.67
CA PHE A 263 11.99 -9.05 9.88
C PHE A 263 12.86 -9.69 8.80
N VAL A 264 14.04 -10.16 9.20
CA VAL A 264 14.95 -10.91 8.34
C VAL A 264 14.88 -12.38 8.71
N LEU A 265 14.39 -13.22 7.79
CA LEU A 265 14.47 -14.66 7.94
C LEU A 265 15.80 -15.15 7.39
N LYS A 266 16.58 -15.81 8.24
CA LYS A 266 17.74 -16.60 7.84
C LYS A 266 17.82 -17.82 8.74
N ALA A 267 17.44 -18.97 8.21
CA ALA A 267 17.30 -20.16 9.02
C ALA A 267 17.66 -21.43 8.24
N SER A 268 18.42 -22.31 8.88
CA SER A 268 18.75 -23.62 8.33
C SER A 268 17.67 -24.62 8.72
N PHE A 269 16.89 -25.06 7.73
CA PHE A 269 15.88 -26.10 7.90
C PHE A 269 16.02 -27.15 6.81
N SER A 270 15.76 -28.40 7.17
CA SER A 270 15.50 -29.47 6.21
C SER A 270 13.98 -29.59 6.04
N PRO A 271 13.45 -29.50 4.81
CA PRO A 271 12.03 -29.76 4.58
C PRO A 271 11.68 -31.16 5.09
N PRO A 272 10.59 -31.32 5.88
CA PRO A 272 10.15 -32.64 6.31
C PRO A 272 9.79 -33.51 5.09
N PRO A 273 9.81 -34.85 5.22
CA PRO A 273 9.32 -35.74 4.17
C PRO A 273 7.93 -35.31 3.67
N GLY A 274 7.76 -35.32 2.34
CA GLY A 274 6.48 -34.93 1.73
C GLY A 274 6.16 -33.43 1.73
N ALA A 275 7.08 -32.55 2.17
CA ALA A 275 6.86 -31.10 2.08
C ALA A 275 6.79 -30.60 0.63
N GLU A 276 5.74 -29.84 0.32
CA GLU A 276 5.45 -29.29 -1.00
C GLU A 276 5.52 -27.76 -1.00
N ARG A 277 5.22 -27.14 0.14
CA ARG A 277 5.17 -25.70 0.31
C ARG A 277 5.70 -25.27 1.67
N VAL A 278 6.32 -24.11 1.72
CA VAL A 278 6.65 -23.41 2.96
C VAL A 278 5.85 -22.10 3.04
N VAL A 279 5.34 -21.80 4.23
CA VAL A 279 4.47 -20.66 4.53
C VAL A 279 5.02 -19.91 5.73
N LEU A 280 5.09 -18.59 5.62
CA LEU A 280 5.33 -17.67 6.73
C LEU A 280 3.99 -17.11 7.19
N GLN A 281 3.43 -17.68 8.26
CA GLN A 281 2.13 -17.26 8.80
C GLN A 281 2.36 -16.27 9.94
N LEU A 282 1.80 -15.06 9.81
CA LEU A 282 1.79 -14.07 10.89
C LEU A 282 0.61 -14.33 11.82
N TYR A 283 0.88 -14.29 13.12
CA TYR A 283 -0.11 -14.26 14.20
C TYR A 283 0.08 -13.01 15.04
N ASP A 284 -1.01 -12.47 15.59
CA ASP A 284 -0.92 -11.40 16.58
C ASP A 284 -0.46 -11.92 17.95
N ARG A 285 -0.25 -11.00 18.90
CA ARG A 285 0.11 -11.33 20.29
C ARG A 285 -0.90 -12.20 21.04
N ARG A 286 -2.12 -12.35 20.54
CA ARG A 286 -3.16 -13.22 21.11
C ARG A 286 -3.23 -14.58 20.42
N GLY A 287 -2.31 -14.87 19.48
CA GLY A 287 -2.28 -16.11 18.73
C GLY A 287 -3.32 -16.19 17.62
N LYS A 288 -3.98 -15.08 17.26
CA LYS A 288 -4.92 -15.06 16.15
C LYS A 288 -4.14 -14.94 14.83
N PRO A 289 -4.42 -15.78 13.82
CA PRO A 289 -3.79 -15.66 12.52
C PRO A 289 -4.20 -14.35 11.85
N ILE A 290 -3.21 -13.58 11.37
CA ILE A 290 -3.40 -12.34 10.62
C ILE A 290 -3.41 -12.63 9.12
N GLY A 291 -2.42 -13.38 8.64
CA GLY A 291 -2.30 -13.72 7.23
C GLY A 291 -0.94 -14.32 6.87
N ILE A 292 -0.84 -14.82 5.65
CA ILE A 292 0.42 -15.33 5.10
C ILE A 292 1.26 -14.13 4.65
N LEU A 293 2.43 -13.96 5.25
CA LEU A 293 3.41 -12.95 4.87
C LEU A 293 4.09 -13.32 3.55
N ASP A 294 4.51 -14.58 3.43
CA ASP A 294 5.09 -15.13 2.22
C ASP A 294 4.94 -16.64 2.14
N SER A 295 5.06 -17.19 0.95
CA SER A 295 5.09 -18.64 0.75
C SER A 295 5.84 -19.00 -0.51
N LEU A 296 6.44 -20.18 -0.50
CA LEU A 296 7.17 -20.74 -1.63
C LEU A 296 6.76 -22.20 -1.82
N THR A 297 6.43 -22.56 -3.05
CA THR A 297 6.30 -23.96 -3.47
C THR A 297 7.70 -24.53 -3.73
N ILE A 298 8.02 -25.66 -3.10
CA ILE A 298 9.34 -26.30 -3.14
C ILE A 298 9.36 -27.60 -3.96
N ARG A 299 8.20 -28.07 -4.42
CA ARG A 299 8.04 -29.20 -5.35
C ARG A 299 6.87 -28.96 -6.29
#